data_AF-A0A376HDV6-F1
#
_entry.id   AF-A0A376HDV6-F1
#
_cell.length_a   1.000
_cell.length_b   1.000
_cell.length_c   1.000
_cell.angle_alpha   90.00
_cell.angle_beta   90.00
_cell.angle_gamma   90.00
#
_symmetry.space_group_name_H-M   'P 1'
#
loop_
_entity.id
_entity.type
_entity.pdbx_description
1 polymer ?
#
loop_
_entity_poly.entity_id
_entity_poly.type
_entity_poly.pdbx_seq_one_letter_code
_entity_poly.pdbx_strand_id
1 'polypeptide(L)'
;MPTNRDGNTVVWLSEYSENNININMDNVPDDMEFETTSFNVVPTEKAMVYRKFGFENVLRYILRVKNAQGNYLTGGDAKTEQGLNAGFISNNGVLLMNMLAEPKAVSVNIGNGKQCRFSTAGLKANTNKVQEVRCE
;
A
#
# COMPACT_ATOMS: atom_id res chain seq x y z
N MET A 1 21.87 9.08 -2.08
CA MET A 1 22.20 9.93 -0.90
C MET A 1 20.99 9.91 0.02
N PRO A 2 21.15 9.89 1.35
CA PRO A 2 20.02 9.89 2.28
C PRO A 2 19.31 11.25 2.28
N THR A 3 18.02 11.24 2.63
CA THR A 3 17.26 12.43 3.00
C THR A 3 17.56 12.83 4.45
N ASN A 4 17.35 14.11 4.76
CA ASN A 4 17.38 14.61 6.13
C ASN A 4 16.05 14.30 6.86
N ARG A 5 15.96 14.71 8.13
CA ARG A 5 14.76 14.51 8.98
C ARG A 5 13.47 15.11 8.41
N ASP A 6 13.58 16.09 7.52
CA ASP A 6 12.47 16.80 6.90
C ASP A 6 12.12 16.21 5.51
N GLY A 7 12.76 15.09 5.13
CA GLY A 7 12.53 14.41 3.85
C GLY A 7 13.26 15.03 2.65
N ASN A 8 14.20 15.95 2.87
CA ASN A 8 14.88 16.68 1.80
C ASN A 8 16.31 16.15 1.56
N THR A 9 16.78 16.20 0.31
CA THR A 9 18.18 15.90 -0.04
C THR A 9 18.63 16.76 -1.22
N VAL A 10 19.94 16.94 -1.36
CA VAL A 10 20.57 17.63 -2.50
C VAL A 10 21.50 16.63 -3.16
N VAL A 11 21.36 16.47 -4.47
CA VAL A 11 22.17 15.55 -5.28
C VAL A 11 22.81 16.32 -6.42
N TRP A 12 24.03 15.93 -6.77
CA TRP A 12 24.71 16.48 -7.95
C TRP A 12 24.14 15.87 -9.22
N LEU A 13 23.93 16.72 -10.23
CA LEU A 13 23.43 16.34 -11.54
C LEU A 13 24.46 16.73 -12.60
N SER A 14 24.58 15.92 -13.63
CA SER A 14 25.40 16.23 -14.81
C SER A 14 24.65 17.19 -15.72
N GLU A 15 25.33 18.27 -16.12
CA GLU A 15 24.77 19.34 -16.95
C GLU A 15 24.56 18.85 -18.39
N TYR A 16 23.48 19.30 -19.03
CA TYR A 16 23.07 18.98 -20.40
C TYR A 16 22.94 17.49 -20.72
N SER A 17 22.90 16.63 -19.70
CA SER A 17 22.69 15.20 -19.83
C SER A 17 21.48 14.75 -19.03
N GLU A 18 20.92 13.60 -19.39
CA GLU A 18 19.86 12.98 -18.62
C GLU A 18 20.39 12.50 -17.26
N ASN A 19 19.65 12.81 -16.20
CA ASN A 19 19.89 12.34 -14.85
C ASN A 19 18.62 11.66 -14.35
N ASN A 20 18.75 10.42 -13.89
CA ASN A 20 17.67 9.64 -13.33
C ASN A 20 17.77 9.67 -11.79
N ILE A 21 16.76 10.28 -11.16
CA ILE A 21 16.68 10.48 -9.71
C ILE A 21 15.66 9.49 -9.16
N ASN A 22 16.12 8.44 -8.47
CA ASN A 22 15.26 7.39 -7.92
C ASN A 22 15.25 7.37 -6.40
N ILE A 23 14.08 7.05 -5.84
CA ILE A 23 13.94 6.67 -4.44
C ILE A 23 14.28 5.19 -4.27
N ASN A 24 15.11 4.89 -3.26
CA ASN A 24 15.28 3.52 -2.82
C ASN A 24 14.13 3.12 -1.89
N MET A 25 13.19 2.33 -2.41
CA MET A 25 12.00 1.88 -1.68
C MET A 25 12.33 0.95 -0.50
N ASP A 26 13.52 0.34 -0.45
CA ASP A 26 13.92 -0.53 0.67
C ASP A 26 14.12 0.25 1.98
N ASN A 27 14.31 1.57 1.91
CA ASN A 27 14.53 2.45 3.06
C ASN A 27 13.34 3.38 3.35
N VAL A 28 12.21 3.12 2.71
CA VAL A 28 10.97 3.87 2.90
C VAL A 28 10.15 3.20 4.00
N PRO A 29 9.53 3.97 4.93
CA PRO A 29 8.57 3.44 5.89
C PRO A 29 7.46 2.61 5.23
N ASP A 30 7.09 1.49 5.85
CA ASP A 30 6.11 0.54 5.29
C ASP A 30 4.69 1.12 5.11
N ASP A 31 4.41 2.24 5.77
CA ASP A 31 3.15 2.96 5.78
C ASP A 31 3.09 4.10 4.75
N MET A 32 4.04 4.17 3.82
CA MET A 32 4.05 5.16 2.75
C MET A 32 3.86 4.53 1.37
N GLU A 33 3.02 5.15 0.56
CA GLU A 33 2.83 4.81 -0.86
C GLU A 33 3.19 6.03 -1.71
N PHE A 34 4.06 5.85 -2.70
CA PHE A 34 4.57 6.94 -3.54
C PHE A 34 3.80 7.03 -4.87
N GLU A 35 3.45 8.25 -5.28
CA GLU A 35 2.81 8.50 -6.59
C GLU A 35 3.80 8.29 -7.74
N THR A 36 5.07 8.58 -7.50
CA THR A 36 6.17 8.45 -8.44
C THR A 36 7.42 8.15 -7.63
N THR A 37 8.26 7.24 -8.13
CA THR A 37 9.51 6.83 -7.46
C THR A 37 10.76 7.29 -8.20
N SER A 38 10.58 7.87 -9.40
CA SER A 38 11.68 8.31 -10.25
C SER A 38 11.36 9.57 -11.05
N PHE A 39 12.34 10.46 -11.21
CA PHE A 39 12.29 11.56 -12.17
C PHE A 39 13.49 11.51 -13.11
N ASN A 40 13.25 11.75 -14.39
CA ASN A 40 14.31 12.04 -15.36
C ASN A 40 14.37 13.55 -15.61
N VAL A 41 15.57 14.11 -15.53
CA VAL A 41 15.80 15.56 -15.71
C VAL A 41 17.04 15.81 -16.54
N VAL A 42 17.01 16.90 -17.33
CA VAL A 42 18.15 17.40 -18.11
C VAL A 42 18.40 18.85 -17.69
N PRO A 43 19.31 19.10 -16.72
CA PRO A 43 19.59 20.46 -16.25
C PRO A 43 20.48 21.22 -17.23
N THR A 44 20.36 22.54 -17.30
CA THR A 44 21.38 23.39 -17.94
C THR A 44 22.55 23.64 -16.99
N GLU A 45 23.62 24.30 -17.48
CA GLU A 45 24.75 24.69 -16.63
C GLU A 45 24.28 25.42 -15.36
N LYS A 46 24.80 25.00 -14.20
CA LYS A 46 24.51 25.55 -12.86
C LYS A 46 23.02 25.59 -12.47
N ALA A 47 22.15 24.84 -13.15
CA ALA A 47 20.74 24.81 -12.83
C ALA A 47 20.47 24.07 -11.51
N MET A 48 19.59 24.64 -10.69
CA MET A 48 18.98 23.93 -9.56
C MET A 48 17.60 23.42 -9.98
N VAL A 49 17.44 22.10 -10.05
CA VAL A 49 16.17 21.48 -10.43
C VAL A 49 15.49 20.91 -9.20
N TYR A 50 14.36 21.51 -8.82
CA TYR A 50 13.52 21.00 -7.74
C TYR A 50 12.62 19.87 -8.22
N ARG A 51 12.58 18.76 -7.47
CA ARG A 51 11.66 17.65 -7.66
C ARG A 51 11.03 17.26 -6.33
N LYS A 52 9.71 17.19 -6.32
CA LYS A 52 8.91 16.73 -5.18
C LYS A 52 8.40 15.33 -5.51
N PHE A 53 8.63 14.39 -4.59
CA PHE A 53 8.02 13.08 -4.63
C PHE A 53 6.74 13.12 -3.79
N GLY A 54 5.59 12.97 -4.45
CA GLY A 54 4.30 12.86 -3.77
C GLY A 54 4.16 11.48 -3.13
N PHE A 55 3.62 11.45 -1.90
CA PHE A 55 3.33 10.22 -1.19
C PHE A 55 2.09 10.40 -0.31
N GLU A 56 1.43 9.29 -0.02
CA GLU A 56 0.33 9.19 0.92
C GLU A 56 0.67 8.21 2.03
N ASN A 57 0.18 8.46 3.24
CA ASN A 57 0.25 7.48 4.30
C ASN A 57 -0.89 6.47 4.12
N VAL A 58 -0.54 5.19 4.21
CA VAL A 58 -1.47 4.08 4.02
C VAL A 58 -1.49 3.17 5.25
N LEU A 59 -2.65 2.58 5.47
CA LEU A 59 -2.89 1.54 6.43
C LEU A 59 -2.86 0.20 5.70
N ARG A 60 -1.75 -0.51 5.86
CA ARG A 60 -1.51 -1.82 5.27
C ARG A 60 -1.92 -2.92 6.25
N TYR A 61 -2.82 -3.80 5.80
CA TYR A 61 -3.25 -4.97 6.55
C TYR A 61 -2.92 -6.23 5.76
N ILE A 62 -2.28 -7.19 6.43
CA ILE A 62 -2.01 -8.52 5.88
C ILE A 62 -2.93 -9.49 6.62
N LEU A 63 -3.99 -9.93 5.95
CA LEU A 63 -5.03 -10.75 6.58
C LEU A 63 -5.03 -12.17 6.03
N ARG A 64 -5.41 -13.12 6.88
CA ARG A 64 -5.74 -14.48 6.48
C ARG A 64 -7.20 -14.75 6.81
N VAL A 65 -8.02 -14.83 5.76
CA VAL A 65 -9.48 -14.87 5.85
C VAL A 65 -9.98 -16.32 5.85
N LYS A 66 -10.74 -16.67 6.89
CA LYS A 66 -11.43 -17.96 7.02
C LYS A 66 -12.93 -17.75 6.88
N ASN A 67 -13.62 -18.70 6.24
CA ASN A 67 -15.08 -18.73 6.21
C ASN A 67 -15.68 -19.07 7.58
N ALA A 68 -17.01 -19.03 7.69
CA ALA A 68 -17.73 -19.38 8.89
C ALA A 68 -17.45 -20.83 9.37
N GLN A 69 -16.99 -21.73 8.51
CA GLN A 69 -16.60 -23.11 8.84
C GLN A 69 -15.13 -23.24 9.28
N GLY A 70 -14.35 -22.15 9.27
CA GLY A 70 -12.93 -22.14 9.63
C GLY A 70 -11.97 -22.49 8.49
N ASN A 71 -12.48 -22.76 7.28
CA ASN A 71 -11.67 -23.04 6.10
C ASN A 71 -11.19 -21.73 5.46
N TYR A 72 -9.97 -21.71 4.94
CA TYR A 72 -9.45 -20.56 4.20
C TYR A 72 -10.29 -20.29 2.96
N LEU A 73 -10.55 -19.00 2.70
CA LEU A 73 -11.11 -18.60 1.42
C LEU A 73 -10.09 -18.81 0.31
N THR A 74 -10.57 -19.18 -0.88
CA THR A 74 -9.72 -19.49 -2.05
C THR A 74 -9.94 -18.50 -3.19
N GLY A 75 -10.44 -17.30 -2.88
CA GLY A 75 -10.76 -16.27 -3.87
C GLY A 75 -11.86 -15.33 -3.37
N GLY A 76 -11.91 -14.15 -3.97
CA GLY A 76 -13.00 -13.19 -3.80
C GLY A 76 -12.53 -11.74 -3.78
N ASP A 77 -13.41 -10.83 -4.21
CA ASP A 77 -13.17 -9.39 -4.23
C ASP A 77 -13.61 -8.76 -2.91
N ALA A 78 -12.69 -8.11 -2.22
CA ALA A 78 -12.95 -7.45 -0.95
C ALA A 78 -13.29 -5.98 -1.17
N LYS A 79 -14.30 -5.49 -0.46
CA LYS A 79 -14.68 -4.06 -0.41
C LYS A 79 -14.94 -3.62 1.01
N THR A 80 -14.62 -2.37 1.32
CA THR A 80 -14.97 -1.75 2.61
C THR A 80 -16.48 -1.50 2.70
N GLU A 81 -16.97 -1.12 3.88
CA GLU A 81 -18.37 -0.72 4.07
C GLU A 81 -18.78 0.49 3.21
N GLN A 82 -17.82 1.29 2.75
CA GLN A 82 -18.03 2.44 1.86
C GLN A 82 -17.98 2.06 0.38
N GLY A 83 -17.79 0.77 0.06
CA GLY A 83 -17.68 0.28 -1.30
C GLY A 83 -16.31 0.51 -1.95
N LEU A 84 -15.31 0.99 -1.19
CA LEU A 84 -13.94 1.15 -1.66
C LEU A 84 -13.30 -0.23 -1.86
N ASN A 85 -12.45 -0.36 -2.88
CA ASN A 85 -11.74 -1.60 -3.16
C ASN A 85 -10.76 -1.90 -2.02
N ALA A 86 -10.94 -3.06 -1.38
CA ALA A 86 -10.09 -3.52 -0.30
C ALA A 86 -9.01 -4.54 -0.73
N GLY A 87 -9.00 -4.92 -2.01
CA GLY A 87 -8.11 -5.92 -2.58
C GLY A 87 -8.86 -7.20 -2.96
N PHE A 88 -8.09 -8.25 -3.26
CA PHE A 88 -8.60 -9.57 -3.59
C PHE A 88 -7.98 -10.63 -2.69
N ILE A 89 -8.71 -11.71 -2.46
CA ILE A 89 -8.20 -12.87 -1.74
C ILE A 89 -7.43 -13.74 -2.72
N SER A 90 -6.15 -13.94 -2.43
CA SER A 90 -5.29 -14.89 -3.13
C SER A 90 -5.42 -16.31 -2.56
N ASN A 91 -4.76 -17.27 -3.19
CA ASN A 91 -4.73 -18.65 -2.70
C ASN A 91 -4.27 -18.71 -1.24
N ASN A 92 -4.81 -19.66 -0.47
CA ASN A 92 -4.59 -19.82 0.98
C ASN A 92 -5.16 -18.69 1.86
N GLY A 93 -6.16 -17.95 1.37
CA GLY A 93 -6.96 -17.01 2.14
C GLY A 93 -6.27 -15.69 2.43
N VAL A 94 -5.19 -15.35 1.72
CA VAL A 94 -4.44 -14.12 2.01
C VAL A 94 -5.08 -12.93 1.30
N LEU A 95 -5.43 -11.92 2.09
CA LEU A 95 -5.92 -10.61 1.64
C LEU A 95 -4.92 -9.53 2.06
N LEU A 96 -4.41 -8.80 1.08
CA LEU A 96 -3.61 -7.59 1.30
C LEU A 96 -4.51 -6.38 1.08
N MET A 97 -4.63 -5.53 2.11
CA MET A 97 -5.42 -4.31 2.05
C MET A 97 -4.51 -3.09 2.25
N ASN A 98 -4.55 -2.14 1.32
CA ASN A 98 -3.92 -0.83 1.46
C ASN A 98 -5.02 0.24 1.52
N MET A 99 -5.24 0.84 2.68
CA MET A 99 -6.34 1.81 2.89
C MET A 99 -5.79 3.19 3.25
N LEU A 100 -6.46 4.25 2.80
CA LEU A 100 -6.15 5.62 3.27
C LEU A 100 -6.78 5.94 4.64
N ALA A 101 -7.80 5.18 5.04
CA ALA A 101 -8.49 5.33 6.31
C ALA A 101 -8.90 3.97 6.87
N GLU A 102 -9.05 3.88 8.19
CA GLU A 102 -9.39 2.62 8.85
C GLU A 102 -10.82 2.20 8.46
N PRO A 103 -11.00 1.06 7.75
CA PRO A 103 -12.33 0.56 7.43
C PRO A 103 -12.98 0.02 8.71
N LYS A 104 -14.32 0.03 8.79
CA LYS A 104 -15.05 -0.59 9.92
C LYS A 104 -15.37 -2.06 9.68
N ALA A 105 -15.59 -2.42 8.43
CA ALA A 105 -15.89 -3.78 8.03
C ALA A 105 -15.51 -4.02 6.58
N VAL A 106 -15.20 -5.27 6.28
CA VAL A 106 -14.85 -5.68 4.92
C VAL A 106 -15.80 -6.79 4.49
N SER A 107 -16.32 -6.62 3.28
CA SER A 107 -17.20 -7.55 2.60
C SER A 107 -16.47 -8.17 1.42
N VAL A 108 -16.38 -9.49 1.39
CA VAL A 108 -15.74 -10.28 0.34
C VAL A 108 -16.81 -10.97 -0.50
N ASN A 109 -16.87 -10.65 -1.79
CA ASN A 109 -17.70 -11.40 -2.73
C ASN A 109 -16.95 -12.65 -3.19
N ILE A 110 -17.45 -13.84 -2.85
CA ILE A 110 -16.81 -15.13 -3.16
C ILE A 110 -17.44 -15.81 -4.39
N GLY A 111 -18.28 -15.09 -5.15
CA GLY A 111 -18.98 -15.59 -6.33
C GLY A 111 -20.29 -16.31 -5.99
N ASN A 112 -21.10 -16.58 -7.02
CA ASN A 112 -22.39 -17.28 -6.92
C ASN A 112 -23.38 -16.66 -5.92
N GLY A 113 -23.36 -15.32 -5.81
CA GLY A 113 -24.22 -14.57 -4.89
C GLY A 113 -23.87 -14.72 -3.41
N LYS A 114 -22.74 -15.36 -3.08
CA LYS A 114 -22.29 -15.51 -1.69
C LYS A 114 -21.34 -14.39 -1.31
N GLN A 115 -21.51 -13.89 -0.09
CA GLN A 115 -20.69 -12.84 0.49
C GLN A 115 -20.21 -13.28 1.88
N CYS A 116 -18.94 -13.05 2.16
CA CYS A 116 -18.37 -13.11 3.50
C CYS A 116 -18.24 -11.68 4.03
N ARG A 117 -18.50 -11.46 5.32
CA ARG A 117 -18.23 -10.17 5.98
C ARG A 117 -17.47 -10.40 7.27
N PHE A 118 -16.53 -9.50 7.57
CA PHE A 118 -15.82 -9.50 8.85
C PHE A 118 -15.59 -8.07 9.34
N SER A 119 -15.57 -7.92 10.67
CA SER A 119 -15.19 -6.67 11.34
C SER A 119 -13.67 -6.50 11.31
N THR A 120 -13.23 -5.25 11.19
CA THR A 120 -11.82 -4.86 11.27
C THR A 120 -11.42 -4.43 12.68
N ALA A 121 -12.37 -4.42 13.62
CA ALA A 121 -12.12 -4.04 15.01
C ALA A 121 -11.00 -4.89 15.62
N GLY A 122 -9.99 -4.24 16.17
CA GLY A 122 -8.83 -4.88 16.79
C GLY A 122 -7.72 -5.29 15.83
N LEU A 123 -7.90 -5.11 14.51
CA LEU A 123 -6.81 -5.26 13.55
C LEU A 123 -5.84 -4.09 13.64
N LYS A 124 -4.55 -4.37 13.52
CA LYS A 124 -3.49 -3.36 13.53
C LYS A 124 -2.90 -3.20 12.13
N ALA A 125 -2.94 -1.99 11.60
CA ALA A 125 -2.26 -1.64 10.36
C ALA A 125 -0.73 -1.63 10.55
N ASN A 126 0.01 -1.76 9.44
CA ASN A 126 1.46 -1.49 9.34
C ASN A 126 2.32 -2.34 10.29
N THR A 127 1.86 -3.55 10.64
CA THR A 127 2.60 -4.46 11.52
C THR A 127 3.52 -5.44 10.79
N ASN A 128 3.41 -5.50 9.46
CA ASN A 128 4.03 -6.51 8.60
C ASN A 128 3.78 -7.96 9.05
N LYS A 129 2.71 -8.18 9.81
CA LYS A 129 2.33 -9.48 10.35
C LYS A 129 0.96 -9.90 9.82
N VAL A 130 0.85 -11.18 9.54
CA VAL A 130 -0.41 -11.80 9.16
C VAL A 130 -1.34 -11.83 10.38
N GLN A 131 -2.55 -11.31 10.21
CA GLN A 131 -3.63 -11.37 11.20
C GLN A 131 -4.77 -12.25 10.68
N GLU A 132 -5.29 -13.14 11.51
CA GLU A 132 -6.38 -14.00 11.11
C GLU A 132 -7.73 -13.31 11.34
N VAL A 133 -8.64 -13.45 10.37
CA VAL A 133 -10.02 -13.00 10.47
C VAL A 133 -10.96 -14.12 10.04
N ARG A 134 -12.15 -14.15 10.64
CA ARG A 134 -13.19 -15.12 10.33
C ARG A 134 -14.45 -14.40 9.87
N CYS A 135 -15.05 -14.90 8.80
CA CYS A 135 -16.35 -14.44 8.35
C CYS A 135 -17.43 -14.78 9.39
N GLU A 136 -18.35 -13.85 9.58
CA GLU A 136 -19.62 -14.08 10.29
C GLU A 136 -20.55 -15.01 9.48
#